data_AF-A0A7V3H545-F1
#
_entry.id   AF-A0A7V3H545-F1
#
_cell.length_a   1.000
_cell.length_b   1.000
_cell.length_c   1.000
_cell.angle_alpha   90.00
_cell.angle_beta   90.00
_cell.angle_gamma   90.00
#
_symmetry.space_group_name_H-M   'P 1'
#
loop_
_entity.id
_entity.type
_entity.pdbx_description
1 polymer ?
#
loop_
_entity_poly.entity_id
_entity_poly.type
_entity_poly.pdbx_seq_one_letter_code
_entity_poly.pdbx_strand_id
1 'polypeptide(L)' 'MPPPVPSHPRGGRAPRPARRGRRRGRSGPRKRLVLFLPADLVKALRGEAVLRAEPLDATLEALLRRGLRTPQEAPP' A
#
# COMPACT_ATOMS: atom_id res chain seq x y z
N MET A 1 -51.12 -49.67 -2.29
CA MET A 1 -51.34 -48.21 -2.38
C MET A 1 -49.97 -47.56 -2.54
N PRO A 2 -49.69 -46.78 -3.61
CA PRO A 2 -48.41 -46.10 -3.75
C PRO A 2 -48.31 -44.88 -2.81
N PRO A 3 -47.12 -44.53 -2.30
CA PRO A 3 -46.93 -43.34 -1.47
C PRO A 3 -47.00 -42.05 -2.32
N PRO A 4 -47.38 -40.91 -1.72
CA PRO A 4 -47.44 -39.64 -2.42
C PRO A 4 -46.05 -39.09 -2.76
N VAL A 5 -45.98 -38.45 -3.92
CA VAL A 5 -44.80 -37.83 -4.54
C VAL A 5 -44.38 -36.58 -3.73
N PRO A 6 -43.07 -36.31 -3.52
CA PRO A 6 -42.64 -35.08 -2.86
C PRO A 6 -42.86 -33.85 -3.74
N SER A 7 -43.71 -32.94 -3.27
CA SER A 7 -43.91 -31.59 -3.79
C SER A 7 -42.82 -30.66 -3.27
N HIS A 8 -41.66 -30.66 -3.92
CA HIS A 8 -40.69 -29.57 -3.74
C HIS A 8 -40.87 -28.52 -4.84
N PRO A 9 -41.37 -27.31 -4.53
CA PRO A 9 -41.21 -26.21 -5.44
C PRO A 9 -39.71 -25.93 -5.56
N ARG A 10 -39.19 -25.96 -6.80
CA ARG A 10 -37.87 -25.43 -7.16
C ARG A 10 -37.90 -23.91 -6.93
N GLY A 11 -37.84 -23.52 -5.66
CA GLY A 11 -37.77 -22.13 -5.21
C GLY A 11 -36.40 -21.57 -5.53
N GLY A 12 -36.40 -20.58 -6.41
CA GLY A 12 -35.21 -19.97 -7.01
C GLY A 12 -34.19 -19.53 -5.97
N ARG A 13 -32.93 -19.94 -6.19
CA ARG A 13 -31.79 -19.30 -5.54
C ARG A 13 -31.81 -17.83 -5.95
N ALA A 14 -32.14 -16.94 -5.03
CA ALA A 14 -31.86 -15.52 -5.20
C ALA A 14 -30.35 -15.38 -5.50
N PRO A 15 -29.94 -14.67 -6.55
CA PRO A 15 -28.53 -14.42 -6.80
C PRO A 15 -27.97 -13.70 -5.58
N ARG A 16 -27.03 -14.35 -4.89
CA ARG A 16 -26.22 -13.71 -3.83
C ARG A 16 -25.68 -12.41 -4.43
N PRO A 17 -25.93 -11.23 -3.82
CA PRO A 17 -25.31 -10.02 -4.30
C PRO A 17 -23.79 -10.20 -4.20
N ALA A 18 -23.13 -10.22 -5.35
CA ALA A 18 -21.68 -10.28 -5.43
C ALA A 18 -21.14 -9.06 -4.66
N ARG A 19 -20.32 -9.34 -3.64
CA ARG A 19 -19.69 -8.38 -2.74
C ARG A 19 -19.12 -7.20 -3.53
N ARG A 20 -19.83 -6.06 -3.53
CA ARG A 20 -19.29 -4.81 -4.06
C ARG A 20 -18.48 -4.09 -2.99
N GLY A 21 -17.46 -4.77 -2.48
CA GLY A 21 -16.37 -4.15 -1.76
C GLY A 21 -15.31 -3.69 -2.74
N ARG A 22 -15.59 -2.67 -3.56
CA ARG A 22 -14.49 -1.89 -4.16
C ARG A 22 -13.87 -1.08 -3.03
N ARG A 23 -13.07 -1.75 -2.19
CA ARG A 23 -12.08 -1.06 -1.37
C ARG A 23 -11.14 -0.44 -2.39
N ARG A 24 -11.37 0.85 -2.69
CA ARG A 24 -10.32 1.76 -3.15
C ARG A 24 -9.08 1.38 -2.34
N GLY A 25 -7.98 1.07 -3.00
CA GLY A 25 -6.72 0.70 -2.36
C GLY A 25 -6.36 1.81 -1.38
N ARG A 26 -6.83 1.67 -0.14
CA ARG A 26 -6.19 2.29 1.00
C ARG A 26 -4.82 1.66 0.96
N SER A 27 -3.80 2.50 0.78
CA SER A 27 -2.43 2.14 1.08
C SER A 27 -2.47 1.17 2.26
N GLY A 28 -1.99 -0.06 2.03
CA GLY A 28 -1.86 -1.02 3.13
C GLY A 28 -1.07 -0.38 4.28
N PRO A 29 -1.11 -0.95 5.49
CA PRO A 29 -0.38 -0.41 6.63
C PRO A 29 1.05 -0.04 6.19
N ARG A 30 1.44 1.23 6.39
CA ARG A 30 2.76 1.71 6.00
C ARG A 30 3.80 0.83 6.70
N LYS A 31 4.62 0.13 5.91
CA LYS A 31 5.73 -0.68 6.46
C LYS A 31 6.69 0.29 7.14
N ARG A 32 6.93 0.10 8.44
CA ARG A 32 7.93 0.85 9.19
C ARG A 32 9.29 0.23 8.90
N LEU A 33 10.28 1.07 8.62
CA LEU A 33 11.63 0.66 8.30
C LEU A 33 12.58 1.44 9.20
N VAL A 34 13.52 0.74 9.84
CA VAL A 34 14.56 1.36 10.67
C VAL A 34 15.83 1.41 9.84
N LEU A 35 16.41 2.60 9.72
CA LEU A 35 17.62 2.85 8.95
C LEU A 35 18.74 3.24 9.90
N PHE A 36 19.89 2.59 9.74
CA PHE A 36 21.12 2.97 10.43
C PHE A 36 21.97 3.76 9.44
N LEU A 37 22.14 5.05 9.72
CA LEU A 37 22.87 5.98 8.86
C LEU A 37 24.00 6.61 9.67
N PRO A 38 25.13 6.97 9.03
CA PRO A 38 26.17 7.76 9.67
C PRO A 38 25.62 9.06 10.27
N ALA A 39 26.16 9.47 11.42
CA ALA A 39 25.67 10.65 12.15
C ALA A 39 25.67 11.93 11.29
N ASP A 40 26.70 12.11 10.47
CA ASP A 40 26.84 13.27 9.59
C ASP A 40 25.73 13.33 8.54
N LEU A 41 25.35 12.16 8.00
CA LEU A 41 24.28 12.05 7.00
C LEU A 41 22.91 12.30 7.64
N VAL A 42 22.69 11.84 8.87
CA VAL A 42 21.49 12.17 9.64
C VAL A 42 21.40 13.68 9.90
N LYS A 43 22.52 14.32 10.25
CA LYS A 43 22.58 15.78 10.47
C LYS A 43 22.25 16.55 9.19
N ALA A 44 22.82 16.14 8.06
CA ALA A 44 22.53 16.73 6.76
C ALA A 44 21.05 16.57 6.38
N LEU A 45 20.48 15.37 6.53
CA LEU A 45 19.06 15.11 6.25
C LEU A 45 18.13 15.96 7.12
N ARG A 46 18.46 16.16 8.40
CA ARG A 46 17.69 17.03 9.29
C ARG A 46 17.77 18.49 8.86
N GLY A 47 18.94 18.97 8.46
CA GLY A 47 19.10 20.31 7.90
C GLY A 47 18.23 20.52 6.67
N GLU A 48 18.26 19.56 5.73
CA GLU A 48 17.46 19.59 4.51
C GLU A 48 15.94 19.58 4.80
N ALA A 49 15.50 18.78 5.77
CA ALA A 49 14.10 18.72 6.18
C ALA A 49 13.62 20.07 6.74
N VAL A 50 14.45 20.74 7.55
CA VAL A 50 14.17 22.09 8.06
C VAL A 50 14.06 23.11 6.92
N LEU A 51 15.00 23.08 5.97
CA LEU A 51 14.99 23.99 4.81
C LEU A 51 13.75 23.84 3.94
N ARG A 52 13.24 22.60 3.80
CA ARG A 52 12.04 22.28 3.01
C ARG A 52 10.73 22.46 3.77
N ALA A 53 10.78 22.76 5.08
CA ALA A 53 9.63 22.75 5.98
C ALA A 53 8.83 21.43 5.89
N GLU A 54 9.53 20.31 5.74
CA GLU A 54 8.95 18.98 5.57
C GLU A 54 9.39 18.05 6.71
N PRO A 55 8.59 17.03 7.06
CA PRO A 55 9.03 16.02 8.01
C PRO A 55 10.11 15.13 7.39
N LEU A 56 11.03 14.69 8.25
CA LEU A 56 12.26 13.96 7.86
C LEU A 56 12.00 12.73 7.00
N ASP A 57 10.91 12.00 7.27
CA ASP A 57 10.49 10.82 6.53
C ASP A 57 10.08 11.18 5.09
N ALA A 58 9.31 12.26 4.91
CA ALA A 58 8.92 12.75 3.59
C ALA A 58 10.12 13.24 2.79
N THR A 59 11.02 14.00 3.43
CA THR A 59 12.26 14.48 2.79
C THR A 59 13.14 13.32 2.35
N LEU A 60 13.33 12.32 3.21
CA LEU A 60 14.12 11.12 2.88
C LEU A 60 13.47 10.33 1.73
N GLU A 61 12.14 10.14 1.76
CA GLU A 61 11.42 9.45 0.69
C GLU A 61 11.56 10.18 -0.65
N ALA A 62 11.48 11.51 -0.66
CA ALA A 62 11.65 12.33 -1.86
C ALA A 62 13.07 12.21 -2.44
N LEU A 63 14.10 12.25 -1.58
CA LEU A 63 15.49 12.09 -1.99
C LEU A 63 15.76 10.70 -2.58
N LEU A 64 15.27 9.64 -1.92
CA LEU A 64 15.40 8.27 -2.42
C LEU A 64 14.68 8.10 -3.76
N ARG A 65 13.45 8.61 -3.91
CA ARG A 65 12.71 8.56 -5.17
C ARG A 65 13.44 9.30 -6.29
N ARG A 66 14.07 10.44 -6.00
CA ARG A 66 14.89 11.18 -6.98
C ARG A 66 16.12 10.35 -7.38
N GLY A 67 16.85 9.79 -6.41
CA GLY A 67 18.02 8.95 -6.67
C GLY A 67 17.67 7.73 -7.52
N LEU A 68 16.57 7.03 -7.22
CA LEU A 68 16.13 5.84 -7.94
C LEU A 68 15.57 6.11 -9.35
N ARG A 69 15.04 7.32 -9.59
CA ARG A 69 14.56 7.75 -10.91
C ARG A 69 15.68 8.23 -11.82
N THR A 70 16.83 8.57 -11.24
CA THR A 70 18.03 8.81 -12.02
C THR A 70 18.54 7.42 -12.38
N PRO A 71 18.56 7.01 -13.67
CA PRO A 71 19.24 5.76 -14.01
C PRO A 71 20.64 5.88 -13.42
N GLN A 72 21.04 4.91 -12.60
CA GLN A 72 22.43 4.79 -12.21
C GLN A 72 23.20 4.72 -13.52
N GLU A 73 23.84 5.80 -13.92
CA GLU A 73 25.05 5.71 -14.71
C GLU A 73 25.99 4.89 -13.84
N ALA A 74 26.02 3.59 -14.12
CA ALA A 74 26.98 2.69 -13.53
C ALA A 74 28.37 3.30 -13.76
N PRO A 75 29.25 3.33 -12.75
CA PRO A 75 30.59 3.84 -12.97
C PRO A 75 31.28 3.02 -14.09
N PRO A 76 32.13 3.65 -14.91
CA PRO A 76 32.81 3.02 -16.04
C PRO A 76 33.70 1.84 -15.64
#